data_AF-A0A8S0FXK1-F1
#
_entry.id   AF-A0A8S0FXK1-F1
#
_cell.length_a   1.000
_cell.length_b   1.000
_cell.length_c   1.000
_cell.angle_alpha   90.00
_cell.angle_beta   90.00
_cell.angle_gamma   90.00
#
_symmetry.space_group_name_H-M   'P 1'
#
loop_
_entity.id
_entity.type
_entity.pdbx_description
1 polymer ?
#
loop_
_entity_poly.entity_id
_entity_poly.type
_entity_poly.pdbx_seq_one_letter_code
_entity_poly.pdbx_strand_id
1 'polypeptide(L)'
;MTKEEIEALQEENRRLKQQAADRDARDAQVRQEQLHKDNVAFAEKLVAEGRLAPRASSVVVALLDAVAGGDKPVEFAEGESRTPLATAFRSLLSDGEPVMNFAEQATKERVGDTVKVDVAEFAEADPERLALHQKAVALSKKEGISYEAAVARCLNQP
;
A
#
# COMPACT_ATOMS: atom_id res chain seq x y z
N MET A 1 -56.69 30.74 -13.47
CA MET A 1 -55.39 30.62 -14.12
C MET A 1 -55.57 30.80 -15.59
N THR A 2 -54.77 31.66 -16.22
CA THR A 2 -54.77 31.84 -17.67
C THR A 2 -54.03 30.68 -18.32
N LYS A 3 -54.23 30.48 -19.63
CA LYS A 3 -53.52 29.46 -20.40
C LYS A 3 -52.00 29.69 -20.38
N GLU A 4 -51.59 30.95 -20.42
CA GLU A 4 -50.20 31.38 -20.34
C GLU A 4 -49.55 31.05 -18.99
N GLU A 5 -50.28 31.21 -17.88
CA GLU A 5 -49.81 30.80 -16.54
C GLU A 5 -49.61 29.28 -16.44
N ILE A 6 -50.48 28.49 -17.06
CA ILE A 6 -50.36 27.03 -17.06
C ILE A 6 -49.14 26.58 -17.88
N GLU A 7 -48.93 27.17 -19.05
CA GLU A 7 -47.78 26.88 -19.91
C GLU A 7 -46.46 27.27 -19.22
N ALA A 8 -46.41 28.46 -18.60
CA ALA A 8 -45.25 28.92 -17.83
C ALA A 8 -44.93 27.98 -16.65
N LEU A 9 -45.93 27.55 -15.88
CA LEU A 9 -45.75 26.61 -14.78
C LEU A 9 -45.32 25.22 -15.24
N GLN A 10 -45.78 24.76 -16.40
CA GLN A 10 -45.36 23.48 -16.97
C GLN A 10 -43.91 23.51 -17.44
N GLU A 11 -43.49 24.61 -18.05
CA GLU A 11 -42.10 24.82 -18.47
C GLU A 11 -41.17 24.92 -17.25
N GLU A 12 -41.58 25.66 -16.22
CA GLU A 12 -40.83 25.74 -14.97
C GLU A 12 -40.73 24.37 -14.28
N ASN A 13 -41.81 23.60 -14.20
CA ASN A 13 -41.77 22.24 -13.67
C ASN A 13 -40.81 21.34 -14.47
N ARG A 14 -40.76 21.46 -15.79
CA ARG A 14 -39.84 20.70 -16.63
C ARG A 14 -38.38 21.08 -16.33
N ARG A 15 -38.10 22.38 -16.24
CA ARG A 15 -36.77 22.91 -15.90
C ARG A 15 -36.33 22.44 -14.51
N LEU A 16 -37.21 22.53 -13.51
CA LEU A 16 -36.91 22.10 -12.15
C LEU A 16 -36.66 20.59 -12.07
N LYS A 17 -37.44 19.77 -12.79
CA LYS A 17 -37.20 18.32 -12.87
C LYS A 17 -35.86 17.98 -13.52
N GLN A 18 -35.47 18.68 -14.58
CA GLN A 18 -34.16 18.51 -15.21
C GLN A 18 -33.03 18.89 -14.24
N GLN A 19 -33.14 20.04 -13.57
CA GLN A 19 -32.15 20.48 -12.59
C GLN A 19 -32.00 19.51 -11.41
N ALA A 20 -33.12 18.95 -10.93
CA ALA A 20 -33.09 17.92 -9.89
C ALA A 20 -32.38 16.66 -10.37
N ALA A 21 -32.72 16.14 -11.55
CA ALA A 21 -32.08 14.96 -12.12
C ALA A 21 -30.57 15.15 -12.35
N ASP A 22 -30.16 16.32 -12.85
CA ASP A 22 -28.75 16.65 -13.07
C ASP A 22 -27.98 16.71 -11.74
N ARG A 23 -28.60 17.26 -10.70
CA ARG A 23 -28.02 17.32 -9.36
C ARG A 23 -27.90 15.92 -8.76
N ASP A 24 -28.95 15.12 -8.83
CA ASP A 24 -28.95 13.75 -8.30
C ASP A 24 -27.87 12.89 -8.99
N ALA A 25 -27.70 13.04 -10.30
CA ALA A 25 -26.66 12.36 -11.06
C ALA A 25 -25.24 12.80 -10.64
N ARG A 26 -25.02 14.10 -10.44
CA ARG A 26 -23.73 14.62 -9.94
C ARG A 26 -23.44 14.13 -8.53
N ASP A 27 -24.43 14.20 -7.65
CA ASP A 27 -24.28 13.76 -6.27
C ASP A 27 -24.02 12.24 -6.20
N ALA A 28 -24.65 11.45 -7.07
CA ALA A 28 -24.36 10.01 -7.21
C ALA A 28 -22.92 9.75 -7.69
N GLN A 29 -22.45 10.49 -8.69
CA GLN A 29 -21.08 10.38 -9.19
C GLN A 29 -20.05 10.73 -8.10
N VAL A 30 -20.25 11.84 -7.39
CA VAL A 30 -19.36 12.27 -6.30
C VAL A 30 -19.31 11.22 -5.19
N ARG A 31 -20.46 10.63 -4.82
CA ARG A 31 -20.50 9.54 -3.83
C ARG A 31 -19.72 8.31 -4.32
N GLN A 32 -19.89 7.92 -5.58
CA GLN A 32 -19.19 6.77 -6.14
C GLN A 32 -17.67 7.01 -6.20
N GLU A 33 -17.22 8.20 -6.60
CA GLU A 33 -15.81 8.58 -6.61
C GLU A 33 -15.20 8.57 -5.21
N GLN A 34 -15.95 9.03 -4.20
CA GLN A 34 -15.48 9.00 -2.81
C GLN A 34 -15.35 7.56 -2.31
N LEU A 35 -16.35 6.72 -2.55
CA LEU A 35 -16.30 5.30 -2.19
C LEU A 35 -15.12 4.59 -2.85
N HIS A 36 -14.84 4.88 -4.12
CA HIS A 36 -13.69 4.33 -4.82
C HIS A 36 -12.37 4.76 -4.17
N LYS A 37 -12.20 6.04 -3.84
CA LYS A 37 -11.01 6.53 -3.13
C LYS A 37 -10.81 5.81 -1.79
N ASP A 38 -11.89 5.61 -1.04
CA ASP A 38 -11.84 4.91 0.25
C ASP A 38 -11.50 3.41 0.07
N ASN A 39 -11.96 2.80 -1.02
CA ASN A 39 -11.61 1.42 -1.39
C ASN A 39 -10.14 1.28 -1.77
N VAL A 40 -9.61 2.20 -2.59
CA VAL A 40 -8.20 2.25 -2.96
C VAL A 40 -7.32 2.41 -1.73
N ALA A 41 -7.60 3.41 -0.89
CA ALA A 41 -6.83 3.67 0.33
C ALA A 41 -6.83 2.46 1.28
N PHE A 42 -7.96 1.76 1.38
CA PHE A 42 -8.05 0.54 2.17
C PHE A 42 -7.18 -0.59 1.61
N ALA A 43 -7.22 -0.85 0.30
CA ALA A 43 -6.41 -1.89 -0.31
C ALA A 43 -4.90 -1.58 -0.21
N GLU A 44 -4.51 -0.32 -0.40
CA GLU A 44 -3.13 0.14 -0.21
C GLU A 44 -2.64 -0.08 1.23
N LYS A 45 -3.49 0.22 2.22
CA LYS A 45 -3.18 -0.06 3.63
C LYS A 45 -2.93 -1.55 3.88
N LEU A 46 -3.79 -2.44 3.36
CA LEU A 46 -3.59 -3.89 3.52
C LEU A 46 -2.32 -4.39 2.85
N VAL A 47 -1.94 -3.81 1.71
CA VAL A 47 -0.67 -4.11 1.04
C VAL A 47 0.50 -3.67 1.92
N ALA A 48 0.46 -2.45 2.47
CA ALA A 48 1.51 -1.96 3.35
C ALA A 48 1.66 -2.81 4.62
N GLU A 49 0.56 -3.33 5.16
CA GLU A 49 0.55 -4.22 6.33
C GLU A 49 0.92 -5.68 6.00
N GLY A 50 1.20 -6.02 4.74
CA GLY A 50 1.52 -7.40 4.35
C GLY A 50 0.33 -8.36 4.39
N ARG A 51 -0.89 -7.85 4.55
CA ARG A 51 -2.14 -8.63 4.57
C ARG A 51 -2.69 -8.90 3.17
N LEU A 52 -2.29 -8.09 2.19
CA LEU A 52 -2.72 -8.23 0.80
C LEU A 52 -1.54 -8.18 -0.15
N ALA A 53 -1.52 -9.06 -1.14
CA ALA A 53 -0.53 -9.00 -2.21
C ALA A 53 -0.80 -7.77 -3.12
N PRO A 54 0.23 -7.03 -3.58
CA PRO A 54 0.03 -5.88 -4.49
C PRO A 54 -0.80 -6.21 -5.73
N ARG A 55 -0.60 -7.39 -6.32
CA ARG A 55 -1.34 -7.89 -7.49
C ARG A 55 -2.85 -8.05 -7.27
N ALA A 56 -3.28 -8.21 -6.02
CA ALA A 56 -4.67 -8.43 -5.66
C ALA A 56 -5.40 -7.11 -5.33
N SER A 57 -4.68 -6.00 -5.18
CA SER A 57 -5.24 -4.70 -4.79
C SER A 57 -6.38 -4.24 -5.71
N SER A 58 -6.14 -4.23 -7.03
CA SER A 58 -7.16 -3.79 -8.01
C SER A 58 -8.43 -4.64 -7.99
N VAL A 59 -8.30 -5.94 -7.72
CA VAL A 59 -9.44 -6.87 -7.63
C VAL A 59 -10.26 -6.58 -6.38
N VAL A 60 -9.62 -6.34 -5.24
CA VAL A 60 -10.29 -5.98 -3.98
C VAL A 60 -11.03 -4.65 -4.12
N VAL A 61 -10.40 -3.64 -4.75
CA VAL A 61 -11.04 -2.35 -5.02
C VAL A 61 -12.28 -2.52 -5.89
N ALA A 62 -12.16 -3.23 -7.03
CA ALA A 62 -13.27 -3.45 -7.94
C ALA A 62 -14.43 -4.22 -7.27
N LEU A 63 -14.11 -5.22 -6.43
CA LEU A 63 -15.12 -5.95 -5.68
C LEU A 63 -15.86 -5.04 -4.70
N LEU A 64 -15.13 -4.24 -3.91
CA LEU A 64 -15.71 -3.31 -2.95
C LEU A 64 -16.54 -2.22 -3.64
N ASP A 65 -16.10 -1.71 -4.78
CA ASP A 65 -16.87 -0.76 -5.60
C ASP A 65 -18.20 -1.37 -6.04
N ALA A 66 -18.17 -2.62 -6.49
CA ALA A 66 -19.36 -3.32 -6.97
C ALA A 66 -20.37 -3.61 -5.85
N VAL A 67 -19.91 -3.98 -4.66
CA VAL A 67 -20.80 -4.32 -3.53
C VAL A 67 -21.26 -3.11 -2.72
N ALA A 68 -20.53 -1.99 -2.79
CA ALA A 68 -20.89 -0.75 -2.09
C ALA A 68 -21.68 0.25 -2.96
N GLY A 69 -21.58 0.15 -4.29
CA GLY A 69 -22.06 1.18 -5.24
C GLY A 69 -23.52 1.08 -5.70
N GLY A 70 -24.42 0.44 -4.97
CA GLY A 70 -25.81 0.23 -5.41
C GLY A 70 -26.89 0.76 -4.46
N ASP A 71 -28.06 1.11 -5.01
CA ASP A 71 -29.27 1.48 -4.24
C ASP A 71 -29.79 0.35 -3.33
N LYS A 72 -29.35 -0.89 -3.57
CA LYS A 72 -29.59 -2.06 -2.73
C LYS A 72 -28.26 -2.64 -2.29
N PRO A 73 -27.73 -2.22 -1.13
CA PRO A 73 -26.51 -2.77 -0.57
C PRO A 73 -26.66 -4.28 -0.39
N VAL A 74 -25.67 -5.05 -0.83
CA VAL A 74 -25.66 -6.49 -0.58
C VAL A 74 -25.36 -6.70 0.91
N GLU A 75 -26.17 -7.49 1.59
CA GLU A 75 -25.97 -7.83 3.00
C GLU A 75 -25.32 -9.20 3.14
N PHE A 76 -24.39 -9.31 4.08
CA PHE A 76 -23.91 -10.56 4.63
C PHE A 76 -24.73 -10.90 5.88
N ALA A 77 -25.28 -12.11 5.92
CA ALA A 77 -26.04 -12.61 7.05
C ALA A 77 -25.37 -13.87 7.62
N GLU A 78 -25.07 -13.83 8.91
CA GLU A 78 -24.54 -14.96 9.66
C GLU A 78 -25.36 -15.14 10.94
N GLY A 79 -26.14 -16.21 10.99
CA GLY A 79 -27.14 -16.41 12.05
C GLY A 79 -28.18 -15.29 12.06
N GLU A 80 -28.32 -14.61 13.20
CA GLU A 80 -29.22 -13.47 13.38
C GLU A 80 -28.59 -12.11 13.01
N SER A 81 -27.28 -12.09 12.74
CA SER A 81 -26.55 -10.85 12.43
C SER A 81 -26.63 -10.53 10.95
N ARG A 82 -26.95 -9.28 10.61
CA ARG A 82 -26.91 -8.73 9.24
C ARG A 82 -25.96 -7.53 9.20
N THR A 83 -25.04 -7.52 8.24
CA THR A 83 -24.08 -6.43 8.05
C THR A 83 -23.90 -6.19 6.55
N PRO A 84 -23.68 -4.95 6.09
CA PRO A 84 -23.31 -4.71 4.69
C PRO A 84 -22.10 -5.56 4.29
N LEU A 85 -22.17 -6.24 3.15
CA LEU A 85 -21.13 -7.16 2.69
C LEU A 85 -19.77 -6.46 2.54
N ALA A 86 -19.76 -5.21 2.08
CA ALA A 86 -18.55 -4.40 2.02
C ALA A 86 -17.88 -4.24 3.39
N THR A 87 -18.68 -4.01 4.44
CA THR A 87 -18.19 -3.88 5.82
C THR A 87 -17.65 -5.22 6.32
N ALA A 88 -18.43 -6.29 6.17
CA ALA A 88 -18.00 -7.63 6.60
C ALA A 88 -16.70 -8.07 5.92
N PHE A 89 -16.57 -7.81 4.60
CA PHE A 89 -15.38 -8.16 3.84
C PHE A 89 -14.15 -7.33 4.25
N ARG A 90 -14.32 -6.03 4.54
CA ARG A 90 -13.24 -5.20 5.08
C ARG A 90 -12.76 -5.70 6.43
N SER A 91 -13.68 -6.07 7.33
CA SER A 91 -13.32 -6.64 8.63
C SER A 91 -12.54 -7.94 8.46
N LEU A 92 -13.02 -8.86 7.61
CA LEU A 92 -12.33 -10.12 7.31
C LEU A 92 -10.87 -9.90 6.88
N LEU A 93 -10.62 -8.96 5.95
CA LEU A 93 -9.27 -8.67 5.48
C LEU A 93 -8.42 -7.92 6.53
N SER A 94 -9.05 -7.13 7.39
CA SER A 94 -8.38 -6.36 8.45
C SER A 94 -8.06 -7.20 9.69
N ASP A 95 -8.76 -8.31 9.90
CA ASP A 95 -8.55 -9.20 11.05
C ASP A 95 -7.58 -10.34 10.71
N GLY A 96 -7.34 -10.61 9.42
CA GLY A 96 -6.40 -11.63 8.96
C GLY A 96 -4.95 -11.29 9.31
N GLU A 97 -4.18 -12.29 9.77
CA GLU A 97 -2.75 -12.12 10.05
C GLU A 97 -1.97 -11.71 8.78
N PRO A 98 -0.89 -10.90 8.91
CA PRO A 98 -0.02 -10.59 7.78
C PRO A 98 0.49 -11.86 7.09
N VAL A 99 0.23 -11.97 5.79
CA VAL A 99 0.65 -13.11 4.95
C VAL A 99 1.99 -12.87 4.25
N MET A 100 2.50 -11.64 4.29
CA MET A 100 3.79 -11.22 3.74
C MET A 100 4.54 -10.39 4.78
N ASN A 101 5.85 -10.59 4.86
CA ASN A 101 6.74 -9.75 5.66
C ASN A 101 7.65 -8.96 4.72
N PHE A 102 7.48 -7.64 4.68
CA PHE A 102 8.31 -6.74 3.89
C PHE A 102 9.56 -6.24 4.64
N ALA A 103 9.70 -6.56 5.93
CA ALA A 103 10.91 -6.27 6.67
C ALA A 103 12.06 -7.19 6.24
N GLU A 104 13.28 -6.67 6.31
CA GLU A 104 14.49 -7.42 6.00
C GLU A 104 14.60 -8.64 6.93
N GLN A 105 14.40 -9.84 6.38
CA GLN A 105 14.45 -11.06 7.17
C GLN A 105 15.90 -11.55 7.27
N ALA A 106 16.58 -11.16 8.34
CA ALA A 106 17.87 -11.71 8.74
C ALA A 106 17.67 -13.12 9.33
N THR A 107 17.49 -14.12 8.48
CA THR A 107 17.44 -15.51 8.94
C THR A 107 18.84 -15.95 9.39
N LYS A 108 18.94 -16.69 10.51
CA LYS A 108 20.24 -17.22 10.99
C LYS A 108 20.94 -18.09 9.95
N GLU A 109 20.19 -18.66 9.00
CA GLU A 109 20.70 -19.42 7.85
C GLU A 109 21.44 -18.54 6.83
N ARG A 110 21.15 -17.23 6.76
CA ARG A 110 21.87 -16.26 5.91
C ARG A 110 23.11 -15.66 6.57
N VAL A 111 23.40 -16.00 7.83
CA VAL A 111 24.63 -15.57 8.51
C VAL A 111 25.87 -16.29 7.94
N GLY A 112 25.68 -17.40 7.22
CA GLY A 112 26.74 -18.19 6.59
C GLY A 112 27.03 -17.86 5.13
N ASP A 113 26.06 -17.31 4.39
CA ASP A 113 26.35 -16.70 3.10
C ASP A 113 26.99 -15.37 3.43
N THR A 114 28.31 -15.41 3.45
CA THR A 114 29.12 -14.24 3.20
C THR A 114 28.57 -13.72 1.88
N VAL A 115 27.63 -12.77 1.92
CA VAL A 115 27.48 -11.81 0.85
C VAL A 115 28.92 -11.43 0.63
N LYS A 116 29.48 -11.89 -0.49
CA LYS A 116 30.61 -11.20 -1.04
C LYS A 116 30.03 -9.82 -1.16
N VAL A 117 30.35 -8.97 -0.18
CA VAL A 117 30.56 -7.59 -0.49
C VAL A 117 31.66 -7.73 -1.53
N ASP A 118 31.22 -7.92 -2.79
CA ASP A 118 31.98 -7.52 -3.93
C ASP A 118 32.26 -6.11 -3.54
N VAL A 119 33.45 -5.93 -2.98
CA VAL A 119 34.02 -4.65 -2.63
C VAL A 119 33.74 -3.89 -3.89
N ALA A 120 32.75 -3.00 -3.85
CA ALA A 120 32.33 -2.31 -5.04
C ALA A 120 33.64 -1.73 -5.56
N GLU A 121 34.12 -2.26 -6.70
CA GLU A 121 35.29 -1.73 -7.37
C GLU A 121 34.78 -0.39 -7.87
N PHE A 122 34.76 0.60 -6.97
CA PHE A 122 34.60 1.98 -7.33
C PHE A 122 35.75 2.19 -8.31
N ALA A 123 35.41 2.48 -9.57
CA ALA A 123 36.38 2.55 -10.66
C ALA A 123 37.53 3.56 -10.39
N GLU A 124 37.41 4.37 -9.35
CA GLU A 124 38.38 5.39 -8.89
C GLU A 124 39.02 5.07 -7.52
N ALA A 125 38.81 3.88 -6.95
CA ALA A 125 39.38 3.54 -5.65
C ALA A 125 40.91 3.34 -5.76
N ASP A 126 41.65 4.04 -4.91
CA ASP A 126 43.09 3.86 -4.71
C ASP A 126 43.39 2.40 -4.29
N PRO A 127 44.17 1.63 -5.09
CA PRO A 127 44.49 0.24 -4.81
C PRO A 127 45.13 0.00 -3.44
N GLU A 128 45.92 0.95 -2.95
CA GLU A 128 46.60 0.83 -1.64
C GLU A 128 45.60 0.94 -0.49
N ARG A 129 44.62 1.84 -0.62
CA ARG A 129 43.54 1.99 0.37
C ARG A 129 42.62 0.78 0.38
N LEU A 130 42.41 0.17 -0.78
CA LEU A 130 41.63 -1.06 -0.90
C LEU A 130 42.32 -2.24 -0.19
N ALA A 131 43.62 -2.40 -0.43
CA ALA A 131 44.43 -3.42 0.22
C ALA A 131 44.47 -3.23 1.74
N LEU A 132 44.59 -1.97 2.21
CA LEU A 132 44.53 -1.64 3.63
C LEU A 132 43.18 -2.00 4.25
N HIS A 133 42.07 -1.66 3.57
CA HIS A 133 40.72 -2.01 4.02
C HIS A 133 40.53 -3.52 4.15
N GLN A 134 40.94 -4.29 3.13
CA GLN A 134 40.84 -5.75 3.15
C GLN A 134 41.64 -6.36 4.30
N LYS A 135 42.87 -5.89 4.54
CA LYS A 135 43.69 -6.33 5.69
C LYS A 135 43.04 -5.99 7.03
N ALA A 136 42.50 -4.77 7.18
CA ALA A 136 41.86 -4.33 8.41
C ALA A 136 40.57 -5.11 8.71
N VAL A 137 39.74 -5.39 7.70
CA VAL A 137 38.53 -6.22 7.86
C VAL A 137 38.89 -7.64 8.30
N ALA A 138 39.91 -8.24 7.66
CA ALA A 138 40.37 -9.58 8.02
C ALA A 138 40.92 -9.63 9.47
N LEU A 139 41.70 -8.62 9.86
CA LEU A 139 42.28 -8.53 11.20
C LEU A 139 41.21 -8.29 12.29
N SER A 140 40.28 -7.37 12.04
CA SER A 140 39.15 -7.09 12.94
C SER A 140 38.33 -8.35 13.21
N LYS A 141 38.00 -9.12 12.16
CA LYS A 141 37.25 -10.38 12.29
C LYS A 141 38.05 -11.47 13.00
N LYS A 142 39.35 -11.58 12.72
CA LYS A 142 40.22 -12.59 13.31
C LYS A 142 40.46 -12.36 14.81
N GLU A 143 40.64 -11.11 15.21
CA GLU A 143 41.03 -10.75 16.58
C GLU A 143 39.86 -10.22 17.43
N GLY A 144 38.68 -10.03 16.83
CA GLY A 144 37.52 -9.48 17.53
C GLY A 144 37.69 -8.04 17.99
N ILE A 145 38.56 -7.27 17.31
CA ILE A 145 38.84 -5.86 17.62
C ILE A 145 38.04 -4.92 16.72
N SER A 146 37.86 -3.67 17.15
CA SER A 146 37.18 -2.66 16.32
C SER A 146 37.93 -2.40 15.02
N TYR A 147 37.21 -2.00 13.97
CA TYR A 147 37.79 -1.69 12.67
C TYR A 147 38.88 -0.61 12.76
N GLU A 148 38.68 0.44 13.55
CA GLU A 148 39.66 1.51 13.76
C GLU A 148 40.97 0.98 14.38
N ALA A 149 40.87 0.08 15.37
CA ALA A 149 42.04 -0.56 15.98
C ALA A 149 42.77 -1.47 14.99
N ALA A 150 42.03 -2.16 14.11
CA ALA A 150 42.60 -2.98 13.06
C ALA A 150 43.33 -2.14 11.99
N VAL A 151 42.75 -1.01 11.55
CA VAL A 151 43.39 -0.08 10.61
C VAL A 151 44.69 0.48 11.21
N ALA A 152 44.66 0.93 12.47
CA ALA A 152 45.85 1.45 13.14
C ALA A 152 46.96 0.39 13.24
N ARG A 153 46.61 -0.89 13.44
CA ARG A 153 47.58 -1.98 13.42
C ARG A 153 48.14 -2.26 12.03
N CYS A 154 47.30 -2.25 10.99
CA CYS A 154 47.74 -2.46 9.62
C CYS A 154 48.65 -1.33 9.11
N LEU A 155 48.50 -0.09 9.62
CA LEU A 155 49.38 1.04 9.31
C LEU A 155 50.72 1.00 10.06
N ASN A 156 50.79 0.30 11.19
CA ASN A 156 51.97 0.22 12.07
C ASN A 156 52.77 -1.09 11.90
N GLN A 157 52.40 -1.97 10.96
CA GLN A 157 53.20 -3.13 10.59
C GLN A 157 54.20 -2.74 9.50
N PRO A 158 55.50 -3.02 9.66
CA PRO A 158 56.52 -2.75 8.64
C PRO A 158 56.37 -3.61 7.40
#